data_AF-A0A7W4FYP3-F1
#
_entry.id   AF-A0A7W4FYP3-F1
#
_cell.length_a   1.000
_cell.length_b   1.000
_cell.length_c   1.000
_cell.angle_alpha   90.00
_cell.angle_beta   90.00
_cell.angle_gamma   90.00
#
_symmetry.space_group_name_H-M   'P 1'
#
loop_
_entity.id
_entity.type
_entity.pdbx_description
1 polymer ?
#
loop_
_entity_poly.entity_id
_entity_poly.type
_entity_poly.pdbx_seq_one_letter_code
_entity_poly.pdbx_strand_id
1 'polypeptide(L)'
;MNKFKGLSLSIDNLRVLQRAINRIIKLKNRVDSIEGLDLPLTHEIITQQILGVSFLAYAKCYSEKDFKDFLSLGLTSYSTNFKKFNSQRNGEDVEKELCKDEQKIEEQNKIIRSICSSISLNEGIVHFCFTNLIPFCDDAELINKLGLPIAGSPLDQLIKGYFFNLSEKEFDQGLLELEELLFDGANKDYYQWVKGCETYLYLINKNYLNKVKTDELNRLKDLLTQGEIIDFSTIEHGQFNRWLNVPEELDTHEFKSLLGAFITKSEEHKNAEFAENFYTNWQQAIFTGPKDYDRNPFLHYLNVSNFCGRITQWKGGDIMAFIGFVKERFTISNAKDRYEVELPFIQQLIPKLKIKQSEVNGKLMNGIISELVQEFELALEQLT
;
A
#
# COMPACT_ATOMS: atom_id res chain seq x y z
N MET A 1 9.89 0.18 40.07
CA MET A 1 11.24 0.73 40.32
C MET A 1 11.74 1.44 39.06
N ASN A 2 12.11 2.71 39.22
CA ASN A 2 12.53 3.67 38.20
C ASN A 2 13.56 3.15 37.18
N LYS A 3 13.17 3.00 35.90
CA LYS A 3 14.10 2.86 34.75
C LYS A 3 14.19 4.09 33.84
N PHE A 4 13.47 5.18 34.15
CA PHE A 4 13.50 6.42 33.36
C PHE A 4 14.39 7.54 33.95
N LYS A 5 15.21 7.24 34.97
CA LYS A 5 16.03 8.23 35.68
C LYS A 5 17.25 8.78 34.91
N GLY A 6 17.43 8.43 33.63
CA GLY A 6 18.63 8.75 32.86
C GLY A 6 18.52 9.85 31.80
N LEU A 7 17.32 10.34 31.47
CA LEU A 7 17.12 11.41 30.49
C LEU A 7 16.04 12.38 30.99
N SER A 8 16.36 13.16 32.03
CA SER A 8 15.66 14.43 32.20
C SER A 8 16.05 15.32 31.01
N LEU A 9 15.10 15.67 30.16
CA LEU A 9 15.26 16.70 29.13
C LEU A 9 15.54 18.04 29.82
N SER A 10 16.80 18.32 30.19
CA SER A 10 17.21 19.66 30.60
C SER A 10 17.40 20.48 29.31
N ILE A 11 16.30 21.06 28.83
CA ILE A 11 16.38 22.07 27.77
C ILE A 11 16.70 23.40 28.45
N ASP A 12 17.95 23.53 28.91
CA ASP A 12 18.42 24.76 29.57
C ASP A 12 18.71 25.86 28.53
N ASN A 13 18.62 25.52 27.24
CA ASN A 13 18.88 26.43 26.14
C ASN A 13 17.57 27.08 25.65
N LEU A 14 17.25 28.23 26.24
CA LEU A 14 16.09 29.07 25.88
C LEU A 14 16.02 29.39 24.37
N ARG A 15 17.17 29.46 23.67
CA ARG A 15 17.17 29.72 22.21
C ARG A 15 16.61 28.53 21.43
N VAL A 16 16.83 27.30 21.88
CA VAL A 16 16.29 26.09 21.24
C VAL A 16 14.78 26.04 21.44
N LEU A 17 14.30 26.32 22.66
CA LEU A 17 12.86 26.41 22.95
C LEU A 17 12.19 27.51 22.13
N GLN A 18 12.78 28.70 22.09
CA GLN A 18 12.24 29.82 21.30
C GLN A 18 12.13 29.45 19.82
N ARG A 19 13.14 28.78 19.25
CA ARG A 19 13.10 28.29 17.86
C ARG A 19 12.02 27.26 17.64
N ALA A 20 11.86 26.29 18.55
CA ALA A 20 10.83 25.27 18.46
C ALA A 20 9.43 25.88 18.55
N ILE A 21 9.19 26.77 19.52
CA ILE A 21 7.90 27.46 19.70
C ILE A 21 7.54 28.28 18.46
N ASN A 22 8.48 29.04 17.91
CA ASN A 22 8.22 29.82 16.69
C ASN A 22 7.80 28.93 15.51
N ARG A 23 8.43 27.77 15.36
CA ARG A 23 8.07 26.79 14.31
C ARG A 23 6.71 26.14 14.56
N ILE A 24 6.42 25.78 15.80
CA ILE A 24 5.12 25.23 16.21
C ILE A 24 4.02 26.23 15.88
N ILE A 25 4.13 27.48 16.32
CA ILE A 25 3.14 28.53 16.05
C ILE A 25 2.94 28.69 14.54
N LYS A 26 4.04 28.76 13.78
CA LYS A 26 3.99 28.94 12.32
C LYS A 26 3.25 27.79 11.63
N LEU A 27 3.54 26.54 11.98
CA LEU A 27 2.90 25.40 11.35
C LEU A 27 1.46 25.22 11.84
N LYS A 28 1.19 25.40 13.13
CA LYS A 28 -0.16 25.39 13.72
C LYS A 28 -1.10 26.37 13.00
N ASN A 29 -0.67 27.62 12.83
CA ASN A 29 -1.48 28.62 12.14
C ASN A 29 -1.83 28.23 10.70
N ARG A 30 -0.99 27.44 10.02
CA ARG A 30 -1.27 26.95 8.65
C ARG A 30 -2.26 25.79 8.65
N VAL A 31 -2.19 24.90 9.63
CA VAL A 31 -3.06 23.72 9.70
C VAL A 31 -4.42 24.04 10.33
N ASP A 32 -4.51 25.07 11.17
CA ASP A 32 -5.77 25.55 11.76
C ASP A 32 -6.77 26.05 10.72
N SER A 33 -6.31 26.42 9.52
CA SER A 33 -7.17 26.84 8.41
C SER A 33 -7.63 25.68 7.52
N ILE A 34 -7.22 24.44 7.80
CA ILE A 34 -7.53 23.27 6.97
C ILE A 34 -8.78 22.59 7.53
N GLU A 35 -9.82 22.50 6.70
CA GLU A 35 -11.04 21.80 7.08
C GLU A 35 -10.82 20.29 7.19
N GLY A 36 -11.51 19.66 8.14
CA GLY A 36 -11.51 18.20 8.31
C GLY A 36 -10.30 17.64 9.05
N LEU A 37 -9.41 18.43 9.64
CA LEU A 37 -8.35 17.93 10.52
C LEU A 37 -8.83 17.64 11.94
N ASP A 38 -8.29 16.60 12.57
CA ASP A 38 -8.31 16.43 14.02
C ASP A 38 -7.30 17.42 14.61
N LEU A 39 -7.77 18.64 14.89
CA LEU A 39 -6.91 19.73 15.38
C LEU A 39 -6.22 19.39 16.71
N PRO A 40 -6.89 18.81 17.73
CA PRO A 40 -6.22 18.35 18.95
C PRO A 40 -5.03 17.42 18.69
N LEU A 41 -5.23 16.34 17.94
CA LEU A 41 -4.17 15.37 17.66
C LEU A 41 -3.09 15.95 16.74
N THR A 42 -3.50 16.74 15.75
CA THR A 42 -2.59 17.48 14.86
C THR A 42 -1.66 18.38 15.68
N HIS A 43 -2.20 19.10 16.65
CA HIS A 43 -1.42 20.00 17.52
C HIS A 43 -0.45 19.23 18.41
N GLU A 44 -0.85 18.07 18.92
CA GLU A 44 0.02 17.20 19.70
C GLU A 44 1.20 16.69 18.85
N ILE A 45 0.91 16.14 17.67
CA ILE A 45 1.90 15.63 16.71
C ILE A 45 2.92 16.70 16.34
N ILE A 46 2.44 17.87 15.90
CA ILE A 46 3.29 19.00 15.51
C ILE A 46 4.18 19.43 16.68
N THR A 47 3.59 19.54 17.88
CA THR A 47 4.31 20.01 19.07
C THR A 47 5.40 19.04 19.49
N GLN A 48 5.07 17.76 19.65
CA GLN A 48 6.02 16.75 20.11
C GLN A 48 7.16 16.55 19.10
N GLN A 49 6.84 16.43 17.80
CA GLN A 49 7.86 16.22 16.78
C GLN A 49 8.76 17.43 16.61
N ILE A 50 8.23 18.66 16.55
CA ILE A 50 9.08 19.86 16.40
C ILE A 50 9.97 20.07 17.62
N LEU A 51 9.47 19.82 18.84
CA LEU A 51 10.30 19.88 20.05
C LEU A 51 11.42 18.84 20.02
N GLY A 52 11.09 17.59 19.70
CA GLY A 52 12.06 16.49 19.62
C GLY A 52 13.15 16.76 18.58
N VAL A 53 12.74 17.10 17.35
CA VAL A 53 13.67 17.42 16.25
C VAL A 53 14.50 18.66 16.57
N SER A 54 13.90 19.73 17.09
CA SER A 54 14.63 20.95 17.44
C SER A 54 15.64 20.71 18.56
N PHE A 55 15.29 19.92 19.57
CA PHE A 55 16.23 19.54 20.63
C PHE A 55 17.43 18.76 20.06
N LEU A 56 17.16 17.72 19.28
CA LEU A 56 18.20 16.89 18.67
C LEU A 56 19.08 17.68 17.70
N ALA A 57 18.49 18.50 16.84
CA ALA A 57 19.22 19.29 15.86
C ALA A 57 20.08 20.38 16.52
N TYR A 58 19.53 21.14 17.48
CA TYR A 58 20.19 22.35 17.98
C TYR A 58 20.88 22.19 19.33
N ALA A 59 20.51 21.19 20.13
CA ALA A 59 21.19 20.89 21.39
C ALA A 59 22.12 19.68 21.29
N LYS A 60 21.86 18.73 20.37
CA LYS A 60 22.68 17.53 20.14
C LYS A 60 23.40 17.51 18.79
N CYS A 61 23.24 18.56 17.98
CA CYS A 61 23.92 18.74 16.68
C CYS A 61 23.60 17.66 15.64
N TYR A 62 22.39 17.08 15.68
CA TYR A 62 21.94 16.15 14.65
C TYR A 62 21.65 16.92 13.36
N SER A 63 22.06 16.36 12.23
CA SER A 63 21.79 16.88 10.89
C SER A 63 20.48 16.32 10.33
N GLU A 64 19.93 16.95 9.29
CA GLU A 64 18.77 16.42 8.58
C GLU A 64 19.03 15.01 8.02
N LYS A 65 20.28 14.74 7.63
CA LYS A 65 20.71 13.43 7.14
C LYS A 65 20.57 12.36 8.23
N ASP A 66 20.94 12.64 9.48
CA ASP A 66 20.84 11.66 10.57
C ASP A 66 19.39 11.20 10.79
N PHE A 67 18.42 12.10 10.61
CA PHE A 67 17.00 11.75 10.66
C PHE A 67 16.53 10.97 9.43
N LYS A 68 17.00 11.32 8.22
CA LYS A 68 16.69 10.57 7.00
C LYS A 68 17.24 9.14 7.06
N ASP A 69 18.46 8.99 7.56
CA ASP A 69 19.08 7.69 7.78
C ASP A 69 18.23 6.89 8.80
N PHE A 70 17.80 7.49 9.91
CA PHE A 70 16.87 6.86 10.86
C PHE A 70 15.52 6.43 10.24
N LEU A 71 14.89 7.30 9.45
CA LEU A 71 13.60 7.02 8.79
C LEU A 71 13.75 5.92 7.72
N SER A 72 14.86 5.90 6.99
CA SER A 72 15.19 4.84 6.03
C SER A 72 15.45 3.49 6.70
N LEU A 73 15.90 3.50 7.96
CA LEU A 73 16.05 2.31 8.79
C LEU A 73 14.69 1.75 9.25
N GLY A 74 13.65 2.58 9.41
CA GLY A 74 12.28 2.14 9.64
C GLY A 74 11.72 1.29 8.49
N LEU A 75 12.12 1.60 7.24
CA LEU A 75 11.79 0.81 6.04
C LEU A 75 12.63 -0.47 5.92
N THR A 76 13.84 -0.51 6.48
CA THR A 76 14.76 -1.67 6.42
C THR A 76 14.81 -2.51 7.71
N SER A 77 14.13 -2.11 8.78
CA SER A 77 14.00 -2.87 10.05
C SER A 77 13.29 -4.21 9.86
N TYR A 78 12.58 -4.41 8.75
CA TYR A 78 12.09 -5.73 8.34
C TYR A 78 13.24 -6.66 7.90
N SER A 79 14.31 -6.15 7.29
CA SER A 79 15.45 -6.97 6.85
C SER A 79 16.33 -7.43 8.03
N THR A 80 16.47 -6.59 9.07
CA THR A 80 17.19 -6.93 10.30
C THR A 80 16.38 -7.84 11.20
N ASN A 81 15.04 -7.68 11.23
CA ASN A 81 14.15 -8.62 11.91
C ASN A 81 14.03 -9.94 11.14
N PHE A 82 14.02 -9.97 9.80
CA PHE A 82 14.08 -11.21 9.01
C PHE A 82 15.38 -11.98 9.23
N LYS A 83 16.52 -11.28 9.35
CA LYS A 83 17.79 -11.92 9.71
C LYS A 83 17.75 -12.50 11.12
N LYS A 84 17.13 -11.83 12.10
CA LYS A 84 16.89 -12.38 13.45
C LYS A 84 15.89 -13.55 13.46
N PHE A 85 14.84 -13.49 12.65
CA PHE A 85 13.82 -14.55 12.54
C PHE A 85 14.39 -15.80 11.85
N ASN A 86 15.23 -15.62 10.84
CA ASN A 86 15.92 -16.73 10.16
C ASN A 86 17.10 -17.29 10.98
N SER A 87 17.81 -16.46 11.77
CA SER A 87 18.88 -16.94 12.65
C SER A 87 18.34 -17.73 13.85
N GLN A 88 17.18 -17.34 14.39
CA GLN A 88 16.48 -18.11 15.43
C GLN A 88 15.95 -19.46 14.93
N ARG A 89 15.59 -19.57 13.64
CA ARG A 89 15.19 -20.85 13.03
C ARG A 89 16.35 -21.83 12.81
N ASN A 90 17.58 -21.33 12.74
CA ASN A 90 18.78 -22.12 12.47
C ASN A 90 19.69 -22.32 13.70
N GLY A 91 19.29 -21.84 14.89
CA GLY A 91 20.03 -22.08 16.14
C GLY A 91 21.40 -21.40 16.23
N GLU A 92 21.69 -20.43 15.35
CA GLU A 92 22.92 -19.65 15.39
C GLU A 92 22.64 -18.27 15.99
N ASP A 93 22.80 -18.17 17.32
CA ASP A 93 22.97 -16.88 18.01
C ASP A 93 24.36 -16.33 17.64
N VAL A 94 24.48 -15.75 16.45
CA VAL A 94 25.64 -14.92 16.11
C VAL A 94 25.36 -13.53 16.66
N GLU A 95 25.79 -13.27 17.89
CA GLU A 95 26.05 -11.91 18.37
C GLU A 95 27.08 -11.27 17.43
N LYS A 96 26.59 -10.58 16.40
CA LYS A 96 27.46 -9.80 15.53
C LYS A 96 27.96 -8.61 16.33
N GLU A 97 29.26 -8.64 16.66
CA GLU A 97 29.96 -7.49 17.23
C GLU A 97 29.89 -6.35 16.21
N LEU A 98 29.06 -5.33 16.51
CA LEU A 98 28.88 -4.18 15.63
C LEU A 98 30.20 -3.42 15.51
N CYS A 99 30.53 -2.96 14.31
CA CYS A 99 31.68 -2.08 14.14
C CYS A 99 31.43 -0.72 14.85
N LYS A 100 32.47 0.05 15.13
CA LYS A 100 32.35 1.33 15.86
C LYS A 100 31.37 2.32 15.22
N ASP A 101 31.29 2.32 13.88
CA ASP A 101 30.36 3.19 13.15
C ASP A 101 28.91 2.70 13.28
N GLU A 102 28.69 1.39 13.25
CA GLU A 102 27.38 0.77 13.48
C GLU A 102 26.90 0.97 14.93
N GLN A 103 27.80 0.88 15.92
CA GLN A 103 27.49 1.18 17.32
C GLN A 103 27.03 2.63 17.50
N LYS A 104 27.72 3.58 16.87
CA LYS A 104 27.37 5.00 16.92
C LYS A 104 26.00 5.27 16.30
N ILE A 105 25.71 4.64 15.16
CA ILE A 105 24.40 4.75 14.49
C ILE A 105 23.30 4.16 15.40
N GLU A 106 23.52 3.01 16.02
CA GLU A 106 22.53 2.38 16.90
C GLU A 106 22.28 3.21 18.17
N GLU A 107 23.31 3.81 18.76
CA GLU A 107 23.18 4.75 19.88
C GLU A 107 22.37 6.00 19.49
N GLN A 108 22.63 6.57 18.31
CA GLN A 108 21.87 7.71 17.78
C GLN A 108 20.39 7.33 17.57
N ASN A 109 20.13 6.19 16.95
CA ASN A 109 18.78 5.68 16.71
C ASN A 109 18.03 5.41 18.02
N LYS A 110 18.72 4.93 19.05
CA LYS A 110 18.15 4.71 20.38
C LYS A 110 17.74 6.02 21.03
N ILE A 111 18.52 7.07 20.86
CA ILE A 111 18.20 8.41 21.37
C ILE A 111 16.98 8.99 20.62
N ILE A 112 16.95 8.89 19.29
CA ILE A 112 15.80 9.33 18.48
C ILE A 112 14.53 8.57 18.91
N ARG A 113 14.60 7.24 19.03
CA ARG A 113 13.48 6.40 19.49
C ARG A 113 13.01 6.76 20.89
N SER A 114 13.92 7.04 21.80
CA SER A 114 13.57 7.44 23.17
C SER A 114 12.78 8.75 23.19
N ILE A 115 13.24 9.75 22.44
CA ILE A 115 12.64 11.10 22.40
C ILE A 115 11.33 11.13 21.60
N CYS A 116 11.25 10.34 20.52
CA CYS A 116 10.08 10.29 19.63
C CYS A 116 9.24 9.03 19.87
N SER A 117 9.26 8.46 21.09
CA SER A 117 8.66 7.16 21.39
C SER A 117 7.13 7.15 21.31
N SER A 118 6.49 8.30 21.53
CA SER A 118 5.03 8.46 21.55
C SER A 118 4.41 8.65 20.16
N ILE A 119 5.18 9.16 19.18
CA ILE A 119 4.65 9.53 17.86
C ILE A 119 5.69 9.22 16.77
N SER A 120 5.27 8.52 15.73
CA SER A 120 6.10 8.22 14.56
C SER A 120 6.61 9.50 13.90
N LEU A 121 7.93 9.61 13.78
CA LEU A 121 8.59 10.77 13.18
C LEU A 121 8.23 10.89 11.68
N ASN A 122 7.82 12.07 11.24
CA ASN A 122 7.46 12.36 9.85
C ASN A 122 8.59 13.14 9.14
N GLU A 123 8.97 12.71 7.93
CA GLU A 123 10.03 13.33 7.15
C GLU A 123 9.75 14.80 6.79
N GLY A 124 8.49 15.12 6.46
CA GLY A 124 8.06 16.48 6.16
C GLY A 124 8.22 17.43 7.35
N ILE A 125 7.89 16.97 8.57
CA ILE A 125 8.08 17.75 9.80
C ILE A 125 9.58 17.92 10.12
N VAL A 126 10.40 16.89 9.91
CA VAL A 126 11.86 16.99 10.03
C VAL A 126 12.40 18.04 9.06
N HIS A 127 12.05 17.94 7.78
CA HIS A 127 12.50 18.88 6.76
C HIS A 127 12.08 20.32 7.09
N PHE A 128 10.84 20.52 7.53
CA PHE A 128 10.35 21.82 8.01
C PHE A 128 11.17 22.36 9.19
N CYS A 129 11.62 21.51 10.12
CA CYS A 129 12.47 21.94 11.23
C CYS A 129 13.82 22.48 10.76
N PHE A 130 14.41 21.94 9.68
CA PHE A 130 15.68 22.41 9.15
C PHE A 130 15.54 23.63 8.25
N THR A 131 14.49 23.70 7.42
CA THR A 131 14.29 24.79 6.45
C THR A 131 13.48 25.96 6.99
N ASN A 132 12.61 25.72 7.98
CA ASN A 132 11.57 26.65 8.43
C ASN A 132 10.61 27.10 7.30
N LEU A 133 10.53 26.33 6.21
CA LEU A 133 9.68 26.59 5.06
C LEU A 133 8.49 25.64 5.09
N ILE A 134 7.27 26.19 5.18
CA ILE A 134 6.05 25.41 4.99
C ILE A 134 6.01 25.01 3.51
N PRO A 135 5.75 23.74 3.17
CA PRO A 135 5.57 23.31 1.79
C PRO A 135 4.54 24.18 1.07
N PHE A 136 4.89 24.69 -0.11
CA PHE A 136 3.97 25.43 -0.96
C PHE A 136 3.15 24.43 -1.77
N CYS A 137 2.06 23.95 -1.19
CA CYS A 137 1.14 22.98 -1.77
C CYS A 137 -0.29 23.22 -1.28
N ASP A 138 -1.25 22.55 -1.92
CA ASP A 138 -2.64 22.53 -1.45
C ASP A 138 -2.80 21.78 -0.12
N ASP A 139 -4.00 21.86 0.46
CA ASP A 139 -4.30 21.28 1.77
C ASP A 139 -4.17 19.75 1.78
N ALA A 140 -4.65 19.05 0.74
CA ALA A 140 -4.59 17.60 0.66
C ALA A 140 -3.14 17.10 0.55
N GLU A 141 -2.32 17.77 -0.27
CA GLU A 141 -0.89 17.48 -0.39
C GLU A 141 -0.14 17.79 0.92
N LEU A 142 -0.53 18.85 1.63
CA LEU A 142 0.06 19.21 2.92
C LEU A 142 -0.26 18.18 4.01
N ILE A 143 -1.52 17.73 4.10
CA ILE A 143 -1.97 16.67 5.01
C ILE A 143 -1.14 15.41 4.78
N ASN A 144 -0.99 14.98 3.53
CA ASN A 144 -0.24 13.78 3.17
C ASN A 144 1.25 13.93 3.49
N LYS A 145 1.88 15.05 3.10
CA LYS A 145 3.33 15.29 3.34
C LYS A 145 3.69 15.29 4.81
N LEU A 146 2.83 15.86 5.65
CA LEU A 146 3.07 15.98 7.09
C LEU A 146 2.46 14.83 7.90
N GLY A 147 1.72 13.93 7.26
CA GLY A 147 1.04 12.81 7.92
C GLY A 147 0.01 13.27 8.96
N LEU A 148 -0.76 14.33 8.65
CA LEU A 148 -1.69 14.93 9.60
C LEU A 148 -2.96 14.08 9.76
N PRO A 149 -3.48 13.93 10.98
CA PRO A 149 -4.71 13.19 11.22
C PRO A 149 -5.91 13.99 10.73
N ILE A 150 -6.62 13.42 9.76
CA ILE A 150 -7.96 13.88 9.37
C ILE A 150 -8.92 13.47 10.49
N ALA A 151 -9.86 14.34 10.85
CA ALA A 151 -10.99 14.05 11.72
C ALA A 151 -11.82 12.95 11.06
N GLY A 152 -11.43 11.70 11.33
CA GLY A 152 -12.11 10.53 10.81
C GLY A 152 -13.48 10.41 11.46
N SER A 153 -14.39 9.73 10.75
CA SER A 153 -15.60 9.22 11.38
C SER A 153 -15.24 8.42 12.66
N PRO A 154 -16.14 8.29 13.64
CA PRO A 154 -15.90 7.45 14.80
C PRO A 154 -15.44 6.03 14.42
N LEU A 155 -16.03 5.45 13.36
CA LEU A 155 -15.56 4.20 12.75
C LEU A 155 -14.10 4.25 12.29
N ASP A 156 -13.69 5.29 11.55
CA ASP A 156 -12.30 5.42 11.09
C ASP A 156 -11.31 5.47 12.24
N GLN A 157 -11.67 6.14 13.33
CA GLN A 157 -10.81 6.24 14.52
C GLN A 157 -10.72 4.90 15.25
N LEU A 158 -11.80 4.12 15.30
CA LEU A 158 -11.79 2.74 15.82
C LEU A 158 -10.88 1.81 15.01
N ILE A 159 -11.06 1.81 13.69
CA ILE A 159 -10.31 0.94 12.76
C ILE A 159 -8.82 1.30 12.71
N LYS A 160 -8.48 2.58 12.92
CA LYS A 160 -7.09 3.06 12.98
C LYS A 160 -6.45 2.95 14.38
N GLY A 161 -7.20 2.51 15.40
CA GLY A 161 -6.68 2.33 16.75
C GLY A 161 -6.55 3.62 17.57
N TYR A 162 -7.20 4.71 17.15
CA TYR A 162 -7.20 6.01 17.84
C TYR A 162 -8.44 6.22 18.73
N PHE A 163 -9.19 5.17 19.04
CA PHE A 163 -10.45 5.25 19.78
C PHE A 163 -10.35 5.76 21.22
N PHE A 164 -9.14 5.85 21.79
CA PHE A 164 -8.90 6.49 23.09
C PHE A 164 -9.16 8.00 23.09
N ASN A 165 -9.22 8.62 21.91
CA ASN A 165 -9.50 10.04 21.75
C ASN A 165 -11.00 10.34 21.61
N LEU A 166 -11.84 9.30 21.47
CA LEU A 166 -13.28 9.45 21.34
C LEU A 166 -13.90 9.74 22.70
N SER A 167 -14.91 10.61 22.72
CA SER A 167 -15.85 10.67 23.85
C SER A 167 -16.68 9.38 23.91
N GLU A 168 -17.27 9.06 25.07
CA GLU A 168 -18.14 7.88 25.23
C GLU A 168 -19.26 7.82 24.16
N LYS A 169 -19.85 8.97 23.81
CA LYS A 169 -20.89 9.03 22.77
C LYS A 169 -20.36 8.72 21.39
N GLU A 170 -19.17 9.21 21.06
CA GLU A 170 -18.53 8.94 19.76
C GLU A 170 -18.05 7.49 19.71
N PHE A 171 -17.56 6.94 20.83
CA PHE A 171 -17.20 5.54 20.94
C PHE A 171 -18.41 4.64 20.70
N ASP A 172 -19.54 4.89 21.39
CA ASP A 172 -20.81 4.16 21.18
C ASP A 172 -21.28 4.25 19.72
N GLN A 173 -21.22 5.43 19.12
CA GLN A 173 -21.57 5.64 17.72
C GLN A 173 -20.66 4.84 16.79
N GLY A 174 -19.35 4.87 17.03
CA GLY A 174 -18.38 4.11 16.24
C GLY A 174 -18.54 2.60 16.40
N LEU A 175 -18.97 2.12 17.58
CA LEU A 175 -19.28 0.70 17.77
C LEU A 175 -20.46 0.25 16.91
N LEU A 176 -21.51 1.07 16.81
CA LEU A 176 -22.65 0.81 15.92
C LEU A 176 -22.20 0.75 14.46
N GLU A 177 -21.45 1.76 14.02
CA GLU A 177 -20.89 1.82 12.66
C GLU A 177 -19.95 0.64 12.36
N LEU A 178 -19.21 0.16 13.36
CA LEU A 178 -18.34 -1.01 13.25
C LEU A 178 -19.14 -2.30 13.09
N GLU A 179 -20.24 -2.47 13.84
CA GLU A 179 -21.12 -3.61 13.66
C GLU A 179 -21.82 -3.58 12.29
N GLU A 180 -22.26 -2.42 11.82
CA GLU A 180 -22.82 -2.25 10.48
C GLU A 180 -21.80 -2.54 9.37
N LEU A 181 -20.53 -2.14 9.56
CA LEU A 181 -19.45 -2.47 8.64
C LEU A 181 -19.25 -3.98 8.53
N LEU A 182 -19.30 -4.69 9.66
CA LEU A 182 -18.94 -6.10 9.74
C LEU A 182 -20.09 -7.04 9.37
N PHE A 183 -21.31 -6.72 9.76
CA PHE A 183 -22.43 -7.67 9.75
C PHE A 183 -23.59 -7.29 8.84
N ASP A 184 -23.69 -6.03 8.38
CA ASP A 184 -24.83 -5.56 7.59
C ASP A 184 -24.41 -5.09 6.20
N GLY A 185 -25.24 -5.36 5.18
CA GLY A 185 -24.99 -4.93 3.80
C GLY A 185 -24.00 -5.80 3.02
N ALA A 186 -23.67 -5.36 1.81
CA ALA A 186 -22.82 -6.06 0.85
C ALA A 186 -21.79 -5.11 0.23
N ASN A 187 -20.81 -5.64 -0.52
CA ASN A 187 -19.79 -4.86 -1.24
C ASN A 187 -18.96 -3.91 -0.34
N LYS A 188 -18.53 -4.39 0.83
CA LYS A 188 -17.66 -3.65 1.73
C LYS A 188 -16.24 -3.57 1.18
N ASP A 189 -15.57 -2.45 1.45
CA ASP A 189 -14.14 -2.34 1.20
C ASP A 189 -13.38 -3.40 2.00
N TYR A 190 -12.53 -4.16 1.30
CA TYR A 190 -11.79 -5.27 1.89
C TYR A 190 -10.91 -4.83 3.05
N TYR A 191 -10.17 -3.73 2.90
CA TYR A 191 -9.23 -3.27 3.91
C TYR A 191 -9.93 -2.77 5.16
N GLN A 192 -10.98 -1.98 4.98
CA GLN A 192 -11.82 -1.51 6.08
C GLN A 192 -12.47 -2.68 6.81
N TRP A 193 -12.99 -3.68 6.08
CA TRP A 193 -13.63 -4.84 6.70
C TRP A 193 -12.64 -5.66 7.53
N VAL A 194 -11.44 -5.98 7.00
CA VAL A 194 -10.44 -6.75 7.74
C VAL A 194 -9.92 -5.98 8.96
N LYS A 195 -9.69 -4.67 8.83
CA LYS A 195 -9.29 -3.84 9.98
C LYS A 195 -10.42 -3.69 11.00
N GLY A 196 -11.68 -3.65 10.55
CA GLY A 196 -12.85 -3.73 11.40
C GLY A 196 -12.87 -5.02 12.22
N CYS A 197 -12.59 -6.17 11.60
CA CYS A 197 -12.51 -7.46 12.29
C CYS A 197 -11.41 -7.46 13.37
N GLU A 198 -10.24 -6.90 13.07
CA GLU A 198 -9.13 -6.74 14.02
C GLU A 198 -9.55 -5.90 15.23
N THR A 199 -10.09 -4.71 14.99
CA THR A 199 -10.55 -3.81 16.05
C THR A 199 -11.67 -4.46 16.88
N TYR A 200 -12.66 -5.08 16.24
CA TYR A 200 -13.79 -5.69 16.92
C TYR A 200 -13.38 -6.84 17.86
N LEU A 201 -12.51 -7.75 17.40
CA LEU A 201 -11.99 -8.83 18.23
C LEU A 201 -11.08 -8.32 19.35
N TYR A 202 -10.31 -7.25 19.11
CA TYR A 202 -9.54 -6.58 20.16
C TYR A 202 -10.46 -6.02 21.25
N LEU A 203 -11.55 -5.35 20.88
CA LEU A 203 -12.49 -4.74 21.82
C LEU A 203 -13.18 -5.78 22.70
N ILE A 204 -13.55 -6.94 22.13
CA ILE A 204 -14.06 -8.09 22.89
C ILE A 204 -12.98 -8.63 23.84
N ASN A 205 -11.77 -8.86 23.35
CA ASN A 205 -10.63 -9.36 24.15
C ASN A 205 -10.31 -8.49 25.36
N LYS A 206 -10.53 -7.17 25.24
CA LYS A 206 -10.23 -6.18 26.28
C LYS A 206 -11.46 -5.80 27.11
N ASN A 207 -12.59 -6.50 26.94
CA ASN A 207 -13.85 -6.27 27.65
C ASN A 207 -14.47 -4.88 27.42
N TYR A 208 -14.19 -4.23 26.29
CA TYR A 208 -14.98 -3.08 25.86
C TYR A 208 -16.37 -3.51 25.36
N LEU A 209 -16.45 -4.73 24.81
CA LEU A 209 -17.70 -5.35 24.38
C LEU A 209 -18.00 -6.57 25.25
N ASN A 210 -19.22 -6.63 25.79
CA ASN A 210 -19.69 -7.77 26.57
C ASN A 210 -20.22 -8.89 25.64
N LYS A 211 -19.31 -9.50 24.88
CA LYS A 211 -19.61 -10.57 23.91
C LYS A 211 -18.68 -11.75 24.09
N VAL A 212 -19.12 -12.93 23.63
CA VAL A 212 -18.31 -14.15 23.67
C VAL A 212 -17.48 -14.23 22.39
N LYS A 213 -16.15 -14.11 22.52
CA LYS A 213 -15.21 -14.06 21.39
C LYS A 213 -15.36 -15.21 20.40
N THR A 214 -15.56 -16.43 20.89
CA THR A 214 -15.67 -17.63 20.02
C THR A 214 -16.89 -17.57 19.13
N ASP A 215 -18.01 -17.05 19.64
CA ASP A 215 -19.27 -16.99 18.91
C ASP A 215 -19.21 -15.93 17.83
N GLU A 216 -18.64 -14.76 18.16
CA GLU A 216 -18.41 -13.67 17.21
C GLU A 216 -17.39 -14.03 16.12
N LEU A 217 -16.35 -14.79 16.47
CA LEU A 217 -15.38 -15.31 15.49
C LEU A 217 -16.06 -16.25 14.49
N ASN A 218 -16.92 -17.15 14.96
CA ASN A 218 -17.67 -18.05 14.08
C ASN A 218 -18.63 -17.26 13.17
N ARG A 219 -19.31 -16.24 13.71
CA ARG A 219 -20.19 -15.35 12.93
C ARG A 219 -19.43 -14.66 11.79
N LEU A 220 -18.21 -14.15 12.04
CA LEU A 220 -17.36 -13.55 11.00
C LEU A 220 -16.91 -14.57 9.94
N LYS A 221 -16.66 -15.82 10.31
CA LYS A 221 -16.31 -16.91 9.37
C LYS A 221 -17.49 -17.30 8.48
N ASP A 222 -18.67 -17.42 9.05
CA ASP A 222 -19.90 -17.78 8.32
C ASP A 222 -20.19 -16.74 7.23
N LEU A 223 -20.00 -15.47 7.56
CA LEU A 223 -20.11 -14.35 6.64
C LEU A 223 -19.15 -14.45 5.45
N LEU A 224 -17.88 -14.77 5.67
CA LEU A 224 -16.93 -15.00 4.57
C LEU A 224 -17.31 -16.18 3.69
N THR A 225 -17.93 -17.21 4.27
CA THR A 225 -18.36 -18.39 3.53
C THR A 225 -19.55 -18.08 2.61
N GLN A 226 -20.38 -17.11 2.97
CA GLN A 226 -21.55 -16.68 2.19
C GLN A 226 -21.19 -15.83 0.97
N GLY A 227 -20.00 -15.20 0.94
CA GLY A 227 -19.37 -14.76 -0.30
C GLY A 227 -19.81 -13.41 -0.90
N GLU A 228 -20.73 -12.67 -0.27
CA GLU A 228 -21.32 -11.43 -0.83
C GLU A 228 -20.97 -10.14 -0.06
N ILE A 229 -20.14 -10.26 0.98
CA ILE A 229 -19.92 -9.14 1.91
C ILE A 229 -18.83 -8.20 1.43
N ILE A 230 -17.84 -8.69 0.69
CA ILE A 230 -16.64 -7.93 0.32
C ILE A 230 -16.68 -7.59 -1.17
N ASP A 231 -16.42 -6.33 -1.51
CA ASP A 231 -16.18 -5.90 -2.88
C ASP A 231 -14.77 -6.29 -3.33
N PHE A 232 -14.69 -7.25 -4.25
CA PHE A 232 -13.43 -7.76 -4.80
C PHE A 232 -12.60 -6.69 -5.51
N SER A 233 -13.22 -5.64 -6.06
CA SER A 233 -12.50 -4.59 -6.79
C SER A 233 -11.54 -3.80 -5.88
N THR A 234 -11.84 -3.76 -4.58
CA THR A 234 -11.09 -3.00 -3.56
C THR A 234 -9.77 -3.65 -3.11
N ILE A 235 -9.48 -4.90 -3.51
CA ILE A 235 -8.27 -5.62 -3.07
C ILE A 235 -7.03 -5.15 -3.86
N GLU A 236 -6.09 -4.41 -3.27
CA GLU A 236 -4.82 -4.04 -3.92
C GLU A 236 -3.69 -5.07 -3.68
N HIS A 237 -3.23 -5.72 -4.76
CA HIS A 237 -2.20 -6.76 -4.74
C HIS A 237 -0.82 -6.34 -4.19
N GLY A 238 -0.49 -5.05 -4.14
CA GLY A 238 0.84 -4.55 -3.75
C GLY A 238 1.07 -4.40 -2.24
N GLN A 239 0.01 -4.39 -1.44
CA GLN A 239 0.08 -4.07 0.00
C GLN A 239 -0.23 -5.28 0.90
N PHE A 240 -0.65 -6.40 0.32
CA PHE A 240 -1.14 -7.55 1.08
C PHE A 240 -0.11 -8.15 2.04
N ASN A 241 1.17 -8.16 1.64
CA ASN A 241 2.25 -8.69 2.47
C ASN A 241 2.79 -7.70 3.53
N ARG A 242 2.31 -6.45 3.55
CA ARG A 242 2.89 -5.39 4.42
C ARG A 242 1.96 -4.90 5.53
N TRP A 243 0.64 -5.12 5.43
CA TRP A 243 -0.34 -4.41 6.27
C TRP A 243 -1.24 -5.28 7.14
N LEU A 244 -1.19 -6.58 6.94
CA LEU A 244 -2.05 -7.51 7.65
C LEU A 244 -1.30 -8.12 8.84
N ASN A 245 -1.25 -7.34 9.93
CA ASN A 245 -1.25 -7.93 11.26
C ASN A 245 -2.65 -8.53 11.47
N VAL A 246 -2.98 -9.61 10.74
CA VAL A 246 -4.17 -10.38 11.05
C VAL A 246 -3.98 -10.84 12.50
N PRO A 247 -4.93 -10.56 13.41
CA PRO A 247 -4.88 -11.08 14.77
C PRO A 247 -4.52 -12.56 14.73
N GLU A 248 -3.66 -13.02 15.63
CA GLU A 248 -3.22 -14.42 15.67
C GLU A 248 -4.41 -15.40 15.70
N GLU A 249 -5.56 -14.94 16.19
CA GLU A 249 -6.81 -15.68 16.26
C GLU A 249 -7.61 -15.72 14.95
N LEU A 250 -7.37 -14.78 14.04
CA LEU A 250 -7.80 -14.84 12.64
C LEU A 250 -6.72 -15.48 11.75
N ASP A 251 -5.50 -15.69 12.26
CA ASP A 251 -4.46 -16.50 11.64
C ASP A 251 -4.73 -18.00 11.80
N THR A 252 -5.92 -18.42 11.39
CA THR A 252 -6.24 -19.84 11.23
C THR A 252 -6.06 -20.23 9.76
N HIS A 253 -5.64 -21.47 9.51
CA HIS A 253 -5.49 -21.98 8.15
C HIS A 253 -6.78 -21.83 7.32
N GLU A 254 -7.93 -22.04 7.96
CA GLU A 254 -9.26 -21.88 7.37
C GLU A 254 -9.51 -20.42 6.93
N PHE A 255 -9.28 -19.45 7.80
CA PHE A 255 -9.49 -18.03 7.49
C PHE A 255 -8.51 -17.53 6.42
N LYS A 256 -7.23 -17.93 6.50
CA LYS A 256 -6.24 -17.66 5.44
C LYS A 256 -6.63 -18.27 4.10
N SER A 257 -7.16 -19.49 4.09
CA SER A 257 -7.63 -20.15 2.89
C SER A 257 -8.83 -19.44 2.27
N LEU A 258 -9.78 -18.97 3.11
CA LEU A 258 -10.91 -18.16 2.66
C LEU A 258 -10.41 -16.86 2.05
N LEU A 259 -9.58 -16.08 2.75
CA LEU A 259 -8.98 -14.86 2.21
C LEU A 259 -8.23 -15.10 0.90
N GLY A 260 -7.46 -16.19 0.80
CA GLY A 260 -6.78 -16.59 -0.42
C GLY A 260 -7.73 -16.80 -1.61
N ALA A 261 -8.88 -17.44 -1.38
CA ALA A 261 -9.90 -17.63 -2.42
C ALA A 261 -10.52 -16.29 -2.88
N PHE A 262 -10.69 -15.32 -1.98
CA PHE A 262 -11.15 -13.96 -2.33
C PHE A 262 -10.11 -13.20 -3.17
N ILE A 263 -8.83 -13.36 -2.88
CA ILE A 263 -7.74 -12.77 -3.69
C ILE A 263 -7.77 -13.36 -5.10
N THR A 264 -7.85 -14.69 -5.24
CA THR A 264 -7.93 -15.34 -6.55
C THR A 264 -9.14 -14.86 -7.35
N LYS A 265 -10.32 -14.74 -6.72
CA LYS A 265 -11.52 -14.17 -7.36
C LYS A 265 -11.33 -12.70 -7.78
N SER A 266 -10.63 -11.90 -6.98
CA SER A 266 -10.28 -10.52 -7.35
C SER A 266 -9.33 -10.49 -8.57
N GLU A 267 -8.36 -11.39 -8.65
CA GLU A 267 -7.48 -11.52 -9.82
C GLU A 267 -8.29 -11.87 -11.07
N GLU A 268 -9.19 -12.85 -10.95
CA GLU A 268 -10.10 -13.24 -12.04
C GLU A 268 -10.98 -12.06 -12.49
N HIS A 269 -11.55 -11.29 -11.56
CA HIS A 269 -12.35 -10.11 -11.88
C HIS A 269 -11.52 -9.02 -12.58
N LYS A 270 -10.33 -8.69 -12.06
CA LYS A 270 -9.46 -7.66 -12.66
C LYS A 270 -8.96 -8.08 -14.04
N ASN A 271 -8.63 -9.36 -14.21
CA ASN A 271 -8.26 -9.91 -15.51
C ASN A 271 -9.45 -9.87 -16.49
N ALA A 272 -10.68 -10.11 -16.03
CA ALA A 272 -11.88 -10.01 -16.86
C ALA A 272 -12.18 -8.55 -17.26
N GLU A 273 -12.07 -7.60 -16.34
CA GLU A 273 -12.24 -6.17 -16.62
C GLU A 273 -11.19 -5.67 -17.60
N PHE A 274 -9.92 -6.03 -17.37
CA PHE A 274 -8.84 -5.76 -18.31
C PHE A 274 -9.12 -6.39 -19.67
N ALA A 275 -9.58 -7.64 -19.74
CA ALA A 275 -9.88 -8.31 -21.01
C ALA A 275 -10.97 -7.56 -21.78
N GLU A 276 -12.05 -7.10 -21.15
CA GLU A 276 -13.10 -6.32 -21.82
C GLU A 276 -12.62 -4.94 -22.28
N ASN A 277 -11.81 -4.25 -21.49
CA ASN A 277 -11.19 -2.98 -21.90
C ASN A 277 -10.22 -3.20 -23.06
N PHE A 278 -9.38 -4.23 -22.96
CA PHE A 278 -8.46 -4.68 -24.00
C PHE A 278 -9.20 -4.94 -25.30
N TYR A 279 -10.30 -5.67 -25.26
CA TYR A 279 -11.12 -5.94 -26.42
C TYR A 279 -11.73 -4.70 -27.10
N THR A 280 -11.92 -3.61 -26.38
CA THR A 280 -12.60 -2.41 -26.90
C THR A 280 -11.63 -1.48 -27.62
N ASN A 281 -10.54 -1.09 -26.97
CA ASN A 281 -9.42 -0.40 -27.62
C ASN A 281 -8.15 -0.50 -26.77
N TRP A 282 -6.99 -0.51 -27.43
CA TRP A 282 -5.70 -0.63 -26.76
C TRP A 282 -5.36 0.52 -25.81
N GLN A 283 -5.70 1.76 -26.17
CA GLN A 283 -5.34 2.94 -25.38
C GLN A 283 -6.00 2.93 -23.99
N GLN A 284 -7.24 2.45 -23.89
CA GLN A 284 -8.00 2.35 -22.64
C GLN A 284 -7.55 1.16 -21.79
N ALA A 285 -7.12 0.08 -22.45
CA ALA A 285 -6.58 -1.10 -21.78
C ALA A 285 -5.26 -0.81 -21.05
N ILE A 286 -4.41 0.03 -21.63
CA ILE A 286 -3.14 0.48 -21.03
C ILE A 286 -3.36 1.18 -19.69
N PHE A 287 -4.41 2.00 -19.55
CA PHE A 287 -4.65 2.76 -18.31
C PHE A 287 -5.38 1.94 -17.23
N THR A 288 -5.98 0.81 -17.58
CA THR A 288 -6.81 -0.02 -16.69
C THR A 288 -6.20 -1.39 -16.41
N GLY A 289 -5.05 -1.70 -17.01
CA GLY A 289 -4.40 -2.99 -16.86
C GLY A 289 -3.72 -3.21 -15.51
N PRO A 290 -3.30 -4.47 -15.24
CA PRO A 290 -2.53 -4.81 -14.04
C PRO A 290 -1.30 -3.92 -13.88
N LYS A 291 -0.89 -3.63 -12.63
CA LYS A 291 0.40 -2.96 -12.38
C LYS A 291 1.51 -3.73 -13.09
N ASP A 292 2.35 -3.01 -13.83
CA ASP A 292 3.46 -3.56 -14.62
C ASP A 292 3.06 -4.55 -15.74
N TYR A 293 1.92 -4.35 -16.43
CA TYR A 293 1.53 -5.20 -17.59
C TYR A 293 2.55 -5.16 -18.75
N ASP A 294 3.41 -4.13 -18.79
CA ASP A 294 4.57 -4.03 -19.68
C ASP A 294 5.68 -5.04 -19.32
N ARG A 295 5.69 -5.54 -18.09
CA ARG A 295 6.73 -6.43 -17.54
C ARG A 295 6.21 -7.80 -17.12
N ASN A 296 4.89 -7.98 -17.02
CA ASN A 296 4.27 -9.23 -16.58
C ASN A 296 3.48 -9.91 -17.71
N PRO A 297 3.43 -11.25 -17.75
CA PRO A 297 2.54 -11.99 -18.65
C PRO A 297 1.07 -11.64 -18.43
N PHE A 298 0.32 -11.41 -19.51
CA PHE A 298 -1.12 -11.16 -19.49
C PHE A 298 -1.87 -11.74 -20.70
N LEU A 299 -1.21 -12.00 -21.84
CA LEU A 299 -1.88 -12.47 -23.06
C LEU A 299 -2.56 -13.83 -22.82
N HIS A 300 -2.02 -14.66 -21.94
CA HIS A 300 -2.60 -15.97 -21.58
C HIS A 300 -3.94 -15.87 -20.84
N TYR A 301 -4.29 -14.69 -20.29
CA TYR A 301 -5.62 -14.45 -19.71
C TYR A 301 -6.69 -14.12 -20.76
N LEU A 302 -6.28 -13.83 -22.00
CA LEU A 302 -7.20 -13.43 -23.04
C LEU A 302 -7.74 -14.62 -23.82
N ASN A 303 -9.00 -14.53 -24.24
CA ASN A 303 -9.57 -15.44 -25.23
C ASN A 303 -9.13 -15.05 -26.65
N VAL A 304 -8.43 -15.96 -27.35
CA VAL A 304 -7.92 -15.75 -28.72
C VAL A 304 -9.03 -15.41 -29.71
N SER A 305 -10.16 -16.11 -29.64
CA SER A 305 -11.27 -15.90 -30.59
C SER A 305 -11.91 -14.52 -30.41
N ASN A 306 -12.12 -14.10 -29.15
CA ASN A 306 -12.65 -12.77 -28.85
C ASN A 306 -11.69 -11.68 -29.31
N PHE A 307 -10.39 -11.85 -29.06
CA PHE A 307 -9.37 -10.90 -29.50
C PHE A 307 -9.37 -10.74 -31.03
N CYS A 308 -9.26 -11.85 -31.79
CA CYS A 308 -9.32 -11.81 -33.25
C CYS A 308 -10.62 -11.23 -33.80
N GLY A 309 -11.75 -11.47 -33.13
CA GLY A 309 -13.05 -10.95 -33.54
C GLY A 309 -13.18 -9.44 -33.38
N ARG A 310 -12.49 -8.84 -32.41
CA ARG A 310 -12.64 -7.43 -32.06
C ARG A 310 -11.48 -6.55 -32.54
N ILE A 311 -10.29 -7.10 -32.79
CA ILE A 311 -9.14 -6.31 -33.22
C ILE A 311 -9.35 -5.57 -34.54
N THR A 312 -10.16 -6.13 -35.45
CA THR A 312 -10.51 -5.49 -36.73
C THR A 312 -11.48 -4.32 -36.56
N GLN A 313 -12.09 -4.17 -35.38
CA GLN A 313 -12.97 -3.06 -35.02
C GLN A 313 -12.18 -1.87 -34.44
N TRP A 314 -10.91 -2.07 -34.08
CA TRP A 314 -10.06 -1.00 -33.58
C TRP A 314 -9.68 -0.01 -34.68
N LYS A 315 -9.33 1.21 -34.29
CA LYS A 315 -8.73 2.16 -35.22
C LYS A 315 -7.32 1.68 -35.58
N GLY A 316 -6.90 1.91 -36.83
CA GLY A 316 -5.57 1.51 -37.28
C GLY A 316 -4.43 2.06 -36.40
N GLY A 317 -4.57 3.28 -35.89
CA GLY A 317 -3.59 3.86 -34.94
C GLY A 317 -3.48 3.10 -33.62
N ASP A 318 -4.57 2.53 -33.12
CA ASP A 318 -4.56 1.73 -31.88
C ASP A 318 -3.86 0.40 -32.09
N ILE A 319 -4.09 -0.23 -33.26
CA ILE A 319 -3.41 -1.48 -33.63
C ILE A 319 -1.90 -1.21 -33.84
N MET A 320 -1.52 -0.10 -34.47
CA MET A 320 -0.10 0.28 -34.61
C MET A 320 0.59 0.53 -33.27
N ALA A 321 -0.10 1.17 -32.32
CA ALA A 321 0.41 1.34 -30.97
C ALA A 321 0.57 -0.01 -30.25
N PHE A 322 -0.36 -0.95 -30.45
CA PHE A 322 -0.27 -2.31 -29.92
C PHE A 322 0.87 -3.11 -30.56
N ILE A 323 1.09 -2.95 -31.88
CA ILE A 323 2.24 -3.52 -32.59
C ILE A 323 3.56 -3.07 -31.95
N GLY A 324 3.73 -1.76 -31.72
CA GLY A 324 4.91 -1.23 -31.04
C GLY A 324 5.13 -1.85 -29.67
N PHE A 325 4.05 -2.01 -28.90
CA PHE A 325 4.08 -2.67 -27.60
C PHE A 325 4.53 -4.14 -27.69
N VAL A 326 3.96 -4.94 -28.59
CA VAL A 326 4.34 -6.35 -28.79
C VAL A 326 5.83 -6.46 -29.11
N LYS A 327 6.30 -5.63 -30.03
CA LYS A 327 7.71 -5.59 -30.43
C LYS A 327 8.66 -5.29 -29.26
N GLU A 328 8.39 -4.25 -28.49
CA GLU A 328 9.22 -3.89 -27.34
C GLU A 328 9.24 -5.00 -26.28
N ARG A 329 8.10 -5.66 -26.09
CA ARG A 329 7.93 -6.66 -25.03
C ARG A 329 8.71 -7.95 -25.29
N PHE A 330 8.72 -8.45 -26.52
CA PHE A 330 9.36 -9.74 -26.85
C PHE A 330 10.81 -9.62 -27.33
N THR A 331 11.34 -8.41 -27.49
CA THR A 331 12.75 -8.18 -27.89
C THR A 331 13.73 -8.09 -26.72
N ILE A 332 13.26 -8.18 -25.48
CA ILE A 332 14.12 -8.15 -24.29
C ILE A 332 14.94 -9.44 -24.14
N SER A 333 16.13 -9.35 -23.56
CA SER A 333 17.09 -10.46 -23.47
C SER A 333 16.60 -11.67 -22.66
N ASN A 334 15.61 -11.50 -21.78
CA ASN A 334 15.01 -12.55 -20.96
C ASN A 334 13.54 -12.83 -21.32
N ALA A 335 13.13 -12.55 -22.57
CA ALA A 335 11.75 -12.69 -23.00
C ALA A 335 11.21 -14.12 -22.81
N LYS A 336 12.01 -15.14 -23.14
CA LYS A 336 11.63 -16.56 -22.99
C LYS A 336 11.26 -16.90 -21.56
N ASP A 337 12.18 -16.71 -20.62
CA ASP A 337 11.96 -17.00 -19.19
C ASP A 337 10.76 -16.23 -18.62
N ARG A 338 10.49 -15.03 -19.15
CA ARG A 338 9.45 -14.14 -18.64
C ARG A 338 8.07 -14.44 -19.22
N TYR A 339 7.95 -14.75 -20.51
CA TYR A 339 6.67 -14.81 -21.22
C TYR A 339 6.34 -16.19 -21.80
N GLU A 340 7.05 -17.25 -21.44
CA GLU A 340 6.77 -18.63 -21.87
C GLU A 340 5.30 -19.03 -21.68
N VAL A 341 4.65 -18.57 -20.61
CA VAL A 341 3.24 -18.84 -20.31
C VAL A 341 2.28 -18.32 -21.40
N GLU A 342 2.70 -17.36 -22.22
CA GLU A 342 1.91 -16.79 -23.32
C GLU A 342 2.07 -17.52 -24.64
N LEU A 343 3.05 -18.43 -24.74
CA LEU A 343 3.36 -19.18 -25.97
C LEU A 343 2.12 -19.89 -26.56
N PRO A 344 1.26 -20.58 -25.77
CA PRO A 344 0.08 -21.24 -26.32
C PRO A 344 -0.94 -20.27 -26.93
N PHE A 345 -1.05 -19.06 -26.36
CA PHE A 345 -1.93 -18.02 -26.88
C PHE A 345 -1.42 -17.50 -28.23
N ILE A 346 -0.12 -17.18 -28.33
CA ILE A 346 0.51 -16.68 -29.55
C ILE A 346 0.41 -17.71 -30.69
N GLN A 347 0.69 -18.98 -30.40
CA GLN A 347 0.58 -20.08 -31.37
C GLN A 347 -0.83 -20.23 -31.95
N GLN A 348 -1.87 -20.04 -31.13
CA GLN A 348 -3.26 -20.08 -31.58
C GLN A 348 -3.70 -18.80 -32.30
N LEU A 349 -3.08 -17.66 -31.96
CA LEU A 349 -3.46 -16.34 -32.45
C LEU A 349 -3.04 -16.13 -33.91
N ILE A 350 -1.80 -16.48 -34.25
CA ILE A 350 -1.22 -16.21 -35.59
C ILE A 350 -2.09 -16.78 -36.72
N PRO A 351 -2.53 -18.06 -36.71
CA PRO A 351 -3.38 -18.59 -37.77
C PRO A 351 -4.73 -17.87 -37.89
N LYS A 352 -5.32 -17.47 -36.76
CA LYS A 352 -6.62 -16.77 -36.74
C LYS A 352 -6.51 -15.35 -37.25
N LEU A 353 -5.41 -14.64 -36.96
CA LEU A 353 -5.14 -13.32 -37.52
C LEU A 353 -4.92 -13.38 -39.04
N LYS A 354 -4.22 -14.40 -39.55
CA LYS A 354 -4.07 -14.62 -41.00
C LYS A 354 -5.40 -14.85 -41.70
N ILE A 355 -6.30 -15.63 -41.10
CA ILE A 355 -7.67 -15.80 -41.60
C ILE A 355 -8.39 -14.44 -41.61
N LYS A 356 -8.37 -13.70 -40.50
CA LYS A 356 -9.00 -12.38 -40.41
C LYS A 356 -8.44 -11.39 -41.43
N GLN A 357 -7.13 -11.39 -41.67
CA GLN A 357 -6.48 -10.58 -42.69
C GLN A 357 -7.08 -10.80 -44.08
N SER A 358 -7.39 -12.06 -44.42
CA SER A 358 -8.01 -12.43 -45.71
C SER A 358 -9.48 -12.00 -45.81
N GLU A 359 -10.16 -11.77 -44.68
CA GLU A 359 -11.57 -11.34 -44.61
C GLU A 359 -11.72 -9.81 -44.58
N VAL A 360 -10.65 -9.05 -44.33
CA VAL A 360 -10.70 -7.59 -44.20
C VAL A 360 -10.79 -6.92 -45.57
N ASN A 361 -11.83 -6.10 -45.75
CA ASN A 361 -11.97 -5.21 -46.89
C ASN A 361 -11.21 -3.89 -46.66
N GLY A 362 -10.09 -3.68 -47.36
CA GLY A 362 -9.35 -2.41 -47.35
C GLY A 362 -7.84 -2.57 -47.19
N LYS A 363 -7.07 -1.87 -48.02
CA LYS A 363 -5.59 -2.00 -48.10
C LYS A 363 -4.87 -1.64 -46.80
N LEU A 364 -5.33 -0.60 -46.11
CA LEU A 364 -4.69 -0.12 -44.88
C LEU A 364 -4.81 -1.15 -43.75
N MET A 365 -6.02 -1.60 -43.45
CA MET A 365 -6.26 -2.56 -42.36
C MET A 365 -5.64 -3.93 -42.67
N ASN A 366 -5.65 -4.35 -43.94
CA ASN A 366 -4.94 -5.55 -44.37
C ASN A 366 -3.42 -5.46 -44.12
N GLY A 367 -2.81 -4.31 -44.41
CA GLY A 367 -1.39 -4.05 -44.13
C GLY A 367 -1.08 -4.07 -42.64
N ILE A 368 -1.86 -3.35 -41.83
CA ILE A 368 -1.68 -3.28 -40.38
C ILE A 368 -1.81 -4.66 -39.72
N ILE A 369 -2.78 -5.48 -40.13
CA ILE A 369 -2.91 -6.86 -39.60
C ILE A 369 -1.70 -7.71 -40.04
N SER A 370 -1.17 -7.49 -41.25
CA SER A 370 0.05 -8.16 -41.72
C SER A 370 1.25 -7.87 -40.81
N GLU A 371 1.43 -6.60 -40.44
CA GLU A 371 2.50 -6.17 -39.53
C GLU A 371 2.32 -6.80 -38.14
N LEU A 372 1.08 -6.84 -37.63
CA LEU A 372 0.81 -7.49 -36.35
C LEU A 372 1.10 -9.00 -36.38
N VAL A 373 0.73 -9.69 -37.46
CA VAL A 373 1.05 -11.11 -37.64
C VAL A 373 2.56 -11.31 -37.62
N GLN A 374 3.31 -10.48 -38.36
CA GLN A 374 4.76 -10.56 -38.41
C GLN A 374 5.40 -10.38 -37.03
N GLU A 375 4.93 -9.42 -36.23
CA GLU A 375 5.49 -9.19 -34.89
C GLU A 375 5.15 -10.34 -33.91
N PHE A 376 3.98 -10.98 -34.05
CA PHE A 376 3.70 -12.20 -33.28
C PHE A 376 4.51 -13.41 -33.76
N GLU A 377 4.84 -13.51 -35.05
CA GLU A 377 5.76 -14.54 -35.57
C GLU A 377 7.17 -14.35 -35.00
N LEU A 378 7.67 -13.11 -34.95
CA LEU A 378 8.93 -12.78 -34.30
C LEU A 378 8.89 -13.09 -32.80
N ALA A 379 7.79 -12.75 -32.12
CA ALA A 379 7.60 -13.11 -30.72
C ALA A 379 7.63 -14.64 -30.51
N LEU A 380 6.99 -15.41 -31.39
CA LEU A 380 7.02 -16.87 -31.34
C LEU A 380 8.45 -17.40 -31.44
N GLU A 381 9.25 -16.90 -32.38
CA GLU A 381 10.66 -17.27 -32.54
C GLU A 381 11.51 -16.97 -31.30
N GLN A 382 11.23 -15.87 -30.59
CA GLN A 382 11.96 -15.51 -29.37
C GLN A 382 11.59 -16.37 -28.15
N LEU A 383 10.39 -16.94 -28.14
CA LEU A 383 9.89 -17.75 -27.03
C LEU A 383 10.16 -19.25 -27.19
N THR A 384 10.33 -19.74 -28.42
CA THR A 384 10.73 -21.13 -28.72
C THR A 384 12.23 -21.29 -28.72
#